data_AF-A0A0C2Y7H3-F1
#
_entry.id   AF-A0A0C2Y7H3-F1
#
_cell.length_a   1.000
_cell.length_b   1.000
_cell.length_c   1.000
_cell.angle_alpha   90.00
_cell.angle_beta   90.00
_cell.angle_gamma   90.00
#
_symmetry.space_group_name_H-M   'P 1'
#
loop_
_entity.id
_entity.type
_entity.pdbx_description
1 polymer ?
#
loop_
_entity_poly.entity_id
_entity_poly.type
_entity_poly.pdbx_seq_one_letter_code
_entity_poly.pdbx_strand_id
1 'polypeptide(L)'
;MATDQNNVDQPIVNNLLDPSTFVFPAPLTSTTVTIEFCDRCRWLHRATWVQTELFLTFPPPVIGTISLIPLNADETAGRFRVWLSTKGSDIPLLVWDRKVEGGFPELKVLKQRIRDHVQPGKSLGHSDTSGAKEKEA
;
A
#
# COMPACT_ATOMS: atom_id res chain seq x y z
N MET A 1 -0.91 -17.32 62.40
CA MET A 1 -1.88 -16.24 62.15
C MET A 1 -1.07 -15.00 61.82
N ALA A 2 -1.04 -14.40 60.64
CA ALA A 2 -1.62 -14.71 59.34
C ALA A 2 -0.62 -14.18 58.30
N THR A 3 -0.35 -14.98 57.28
CA THR A 3 0.28 -14.53 56.04
C THR A 3 -0.72 -13.65 55.30
N ASP A 4 -0.44 -12.36 55.15
CA ASP A 4 -1.22 -11.51 54.24
C ASP A 4 -0.51 -11.45 52.89
N GLN A 5 -0.71 -12.52 52.13
CA GLN A 5 -0.54 -12.51 50.68
C GLN A 5 -1.70 -11.70 50.11
N ASN A 6 -1.43 -10.51 49.61
CA ASN A 6 -2.33 -9.85 48.67
C ASN A 6 -1.50 -9.11 47.60
N ASN A 7 -0.76 -9.92 46.83
CA ASN A 7 -0.39 -9.59 45.47
C ASN A 7 -1.67 -9.71 44.64
N VAL A 8 -2.42 -8.63 44.54
CA VAL A 8 -3.57 -8.54 43.64
C VAL A 8 -3.00 -8.23 42.27
N ASP A 9 -2.95 -9.26 41.42
CA ASP A 9 -2.85 -9.15 39.97
C ASP A 9 -3.82 -8.06 39.49
N GLN A 10 -3.30 -6.85 39.30
CA GLN A 10 -4.03 -5.80 38.60
C GLN A 10 -4.21 -6.31 37.17
N PRO A 11 -5.45 -6.37 36.65
CA PRO A 11 -5.63 -6.70 35.24
C PRO A 11 -4.82 -5.67 34.43
N ILE A 12 -4.14 -6.11 33.37
CA ILE A 12 -3.53 -5.21 32.40
C ILE A 12 -4.66 -4.35 31.86
N VAL A 13 -4.88 -3.20 32.50
CA VAL A 13 -5.69 -2.13 31.96
C VAL A 13 -4.88 -1.72 30.76
N ASN A 14 -5.31 -2.16 29.57
CA ASN A 14 -4.89 -1.56 28.31
C ASN A 14 -5.30 -0.10 28.42
N ASN A 15 -4.43 0.71 29.02
CA ASN A 15 -4.65 2.11 29.19
C ASN A 15 -4.48 2.70 27.80
N LEU A 16 -5.60 2.79 27.07
CA LEU A 16 -5.66 3.28 25.69
C LEU A 16 -5.13 4.70 25.55
N LEU A 17 -4.88 5.39 26.67
CA LEU A 17 -4.37 6.75 26.75
C LEU A 17 -2.91 6.83 27.24
N ASP A 18 -2.26 5.70 27.56
CA ASP A 18 -0.85 5.67 28.00
C ASP A 18 0.10 5.45 26.82
N PRO A 19 0.86 6.47 26.39
CA PRO A 19 1.77 6.34 25.25
C PRO A 19 2.90 5.32 25.46
N SER A 20 3.23 4.97 26.70
CA SER A 20 4.26 3.96 26.98
C SER A 20 3.83 2.54 26.60
N THR A 21 2.52 2.32 26.43
CA THR A 21 1.95 1.04 25.99
C THR A 21 1.84 0.93 24.47
N PHE A 22 2.10 2.00 23.72
CA PHE A 22 1.94 2.01 22.26
C PHE A 22 3.09 1.26 21.59
N VAL A 23 2.73 0.39 20.63
CA VAL A 23 3.69 -0.39 19.85
C VAL A 23 3.78 0.19 18.44
N PHE A 24 5.01 0.43 17.97
CA PHE A 24 5.22 0.87 16.59
C PHE A 24 4.71 -0.20 15.61
N PRO A 25 3.82 0.15 14.65
CA PRO A 25 3.35 -0.81 13.68
C PRO A 25 4.52 -1.22 12.78
N ALA A 26 4.81 -2.51 12.63
CA ALA A 26 5.90 -2.99 11.79
C ALA A 26 5.45 -3.12 10.31
N PRO A 27 5.70 -2.14 9.43
CA PRO A 27 5.12 -2.11 8.08
C PRO A 27 5.62 -3.26 7.19
N LEU A 28 6.82 -3.77 7.44
CA LEU A 28 7.51 -4.78 6.64
C LEU A 28 7.00 -6.22 6.85
N THR A 29 6.09 -6.44 7.80
CA THR A 29 5.51 -7.78 8.03
C THR A 29 4.34 -8.11 7.09
N SER A 30 3.94 -7.15 6.26
CA SER A 30 2.76 -7.19 5.41
C SER A 30 3.08 -6.76 3.98
N THR A 31 2.16 -7.06 3.06
CA THR A 31 2.26 -6.59 1.68
C THR A 31 2.32 -5.06 1.65
N THR A 32 3.36 -4.53 1.01
CA THR A 32 3.66 -3.10 0.95
C THR A 32 3.71 -2.63 -0.51
N VAL A 33 3.08 -1.49 -0.80
CA VAL A 33 3.26 -0.78 -2.08
C VAL A 33 4.17 0.42 -1.85
N THR A 34 5.16 0.62 -2.73
CA THR A 34 6.05 1.78 -2.67
C THR A 34 5.89 2.61 -3.92
N ILE A 35 5.55 3.88 -3.76
CA ILE A 35 5.40 4.84 -4.85
C ILE A 35 6.55 5.83 -4.79
N GLU A 36 7.51 5.69 -5.71
CA GLU A 36 8.58 6.67 -5.91
C GLU A 36 8.12 7.74 -6.90
N PHE A 37 8.33 9.01 -6.60
CA PHE A 37 7.98 10.10 -7.52
C PHE A 37 8.99 11.25 -7.48
N CYS A 38 9.13 11.92 -8.62
CA CYS A 38 9.88 13.17 -8.75
C CYS A 38 9.17 14.29 -7.97
N ASP A 39 9.79 14.76 -6.89
CA ASP A 39 9.22 15.80 -6.03
C ASP A 39 9.25 17.18 -6.72
N ARG A 40 10.34 17.48 -7.44
CA ARG A 40 10.48 18.71 -8.27
C ARG A 40 9.40 18.84 -9.33
N CYS A 41 8.84 17.71 -9.77
CA CYS A 41 7.80 17.66 -10.79
C CYS A 41 6.40 17.96 -10.25
N ARG A 42 6.26 18.23 -8.93
CA ARG A 42 4.98 18.49 -8.24
C ARG A 42 3.97 17.34 -8.37
N TRP A 43 4.45 16.10 -8.36
CA TRP A 43 3.61 14.91 -8.53
C TRP A 43 3.11 14.29 -7.23
N LEU A 44 3.39 14.90 -6.07
CA LEU A 44 2.90 14.43 -4.77
C LEU A 44 1.39 14.20 -4.78
N HIS A 45 0.59 15.16 -5.28
CA HIS A 45 -0.87 15.01 -5.33
C HIS A 45 -1.32 13.77 -6.10
N ARG A 46 -0.64 13.43 -7.21
CA ARG A 46 -0.95 12.23 -7.98
C ARG A 46 -0.54 10.97 -7.22
N ALA A 47 0.61 10.98 -6.56
CA ALA A 47 1.08 9.86 -5.75
C ALA A 47 0.12 9.58 -4.57
N THR A 48 -0.32 10.63 -3.87
CA THR A 48 -1.33 10.54 -2.80
C THR A 48 -2.66 10.02 -3.32
N TRP A 49 -3.14 10.52 -4.46
CA TRP A 49 -4.38 10.02 -5.05
C TRP A 49 -4.31 8.52 -5.39
N VAL A 50 -3.21 8.07 -6.00
CA VAL A 50 -2.99 6.64 -6.26
C VAL A 50 -2.97 5.85 -4.95
N GLN A 51 -2.28 6.34 -3.92
CA GLN A 51 -2.26 5.71 -2.59
C GLN A 51 -3.67 5.57 -2.01
N THR A 52 -4.48 6.62 -2.01
CA THR A 52 -5.87 6.59 -1.51
C THR A 52 -6.69 5.56 -2.26
N GLU A 53 -6.61 5.54 -3.59
CA GLU A 53 -7.35 4.61 -4.45
C GLU A 53 -6.97 3.15 -4.22
N LEU A 54 -5.68 2.89 -3.96
CA LEU A 54 -5.20 1.55 -3.64
C LEU A 54 -5.66 1.10 -2.25
N PHE A 55 -5.61 1.97 -1.22
CA PHE A 55 -6.11 1.63 0.11
C PHE A 55 -7.63 1.36 0.12
N LEU A 56 -8.40 2.14 -0.65
CA LEU A 56 -9.85 1.91 -0.80
C LEU A 56 -10.16 0.58 -1.50
N THR A 57 -9.31 0.17 -2.44
CA THR A 57 -9.51 -1.07 -3.21
C THR A 57 -9.03 -2.31 -2.46
N PHE A 58 -7.91 -2.18 -1.72
CA PHE A 58 -7.22 -3.28 -1.04
C PHE A 58 -7.03 -2.93 0.44
N PRO A 59 -8.10 -2.98 1.26
CA PRO A 59 -7.99 -2.68 2.68
C PRO A 59 -7.11 -3.71 3.42
N PRO A 60 -6.56 -3.36 4.60
CA PRO A 60 -5.85 -4.31 5.44
C PRO A 60 -6.69 -5.58 5.72
N PRO A 61 -6.08 -6.77 5.77
CA PRO A 61 -4.63 -7.04 5.75
C PRO A 61 -4.04 -7.20 4.34
N VAL A 62 -4.79 -6.96 3.27
CA VAL A 62 -4.35 -7.25 1.88
C VAL A 62 -3.14 -6.39 1.51
N ILE A 63 -3.26 -5.07 1.68
CA ILE A 63 -2.14 -4.13 1.67
C ILE A 63 -2.09 -3.53 3.07
N GLY A 64 -0.97 -3.74 3.76
CA GLY A 64 -0.78 -3.18 5.11
C GLY A 64 -0.13 -1.81 5.10
N THR A 65 0.65 -1.48 4.06
CA THR A 65 1.33 -0.19 3.98
C THR A 65 1.46 0.27 2.52
N ILE A 66 1.31 1.57 2.30
CA ILE A 66 1.67 2.23 1.05
C ILE A 66 2.60 3.39 1.37
N SER A 67 3.85 3.29 0.94
CA SER A 67 4.89 4.30 1.20
C SER A 67 5.03 5.24 0.02
N LEU A 68 5.08 6.54 0.28
CA LEU A 68 5.39 7.56 -0.71
C LEU A 68 6.86 7.98 -0.54
N ILE A 69 7.67 7.84 -1.58
CA ILE A 69 9.08 8.20 -1.58
C ILE A 69 9.30 9.39 -2.54
N PRO A 70 9.43 10.62 -2.01
CA PRO A 70 9.81 11.77 -2.81
C PRO A 70 11.29 11.66 -3.22
N LEU A 71 11.57 11.94 -4.49
CA LEU A 71 12.92 11.95 -5.04
C LEU A 71 13.25 13.30 -5.65
N ASN A 72 14.43 13.82 -5.31
CA ASN A 72 14.84 15.19 -5.65
C ASN A 72 16.13 15.25 -6.49
N ALA A 73 16.79 14.13 -6.75
CA ALA A 73 18.03 14.08 -7.53
C ALA A 73 17.78 14.23 -9.05
N ASP A 74 18.80 14.64 -9.82
CA ASP A 74 18.71 14.82 -11.28
C ASP A 74 18.47 13.50 -12.03
N GLU A 75 19.07 12.42 -11.58
CA GLU A 75 18.90 11.07 -12.14
C GLU A 75 17.47 10.53 -11.93
N THR A 76 16.74 11.12 -10.98
CA THR A 76 15.35 10.78 -10.65
C THR A 76 14.33 11.72 -11.29
N ALA A 77 14.77 12.67 -12.11
CA ALA A 77 13.88 13.58 -12.82
C ALA A 77 12.84 12.83 -13.66
N GLY A 78 11.57 13.23 -13.46
CA GLY A 78 10.42 12.63 -14.13
C GLY A 78 10.14 11.16 -13.76
N ARG A 79 10.71 10.65 -12.64
CA ARG A 79 10.39 9.32 -12.13
C ARG A 79 8.99 9.28 -11.54
N PHE A 80 8.25 8.23 -11.87
CA PHE A 80 7.04 7.81 -11.18
C PHE A 80 6.98 6.29 -11.28
N ARG A 81 7.21 5.57 -10.17
CA ARG A 81 7.26 4.11 -10.13
C ARG A 81 6.36 3.59 -9.03
N VAL A 82 5.71 2.46 -9.29
CA VAL A 82 4.94 1.72 -8.30
C VAL A 82 5.56 0.34 -8.15
N TRP A 83 6.04 0.05 -6.95
CA TRP A 83 6.60 -1.23 -6.56
C TRP A 83 5.64 -1.97 -5.65
N LEU A 84 5.66 -3.30 -5.73
CA LEU A 84 4.91 -4.20 -4.87
C LEU A 84 5.88 -5.15 -4.17
N SER A 85 5.86 -5.13 -2.85
CA SER A 85 6.56 -6.10 -2.00
C SER A 85 5.52 -6.98 -1.31
N THR A 86 5.53 -8.27 -1.62
CA THR A 86 4.58 -9.25 -1.06
C THR A 86 5.24 -10.04 0.06
N LYS A 87 4.46 -10.44 1.07
CA LYS A 87 4.95 -11.30 2.14
C LYS A 87 5.54 -12.60 1.55
N GLY A 88 6.79 -12.91 1.89
CA GLY A 88 7.49 -14.10 1.42
C GLY A 88 8.26 -13.95 0.11
N SER A 89 8.33 -12.74 -0.46
CA SER A 89 9.23 -12.42 -1.58
C SER A 89 10.32 -11.46 -1.11
N ASP A 90 11.59 -11.82 -1.34
CA ASP A 90 12.73 -10.97 -0.99
C ASP A 90 12.96 -9.83 -1.99
N ILE A 91 12.38 -9.94 -3.19
CA ILE A 91 12.58 -8.98 -4.28
C ILE A 91 11.26 -8.26 -4.56
N PRO A 92 11.23 -6.91 -4.56
CA PRO A 92 10.05 -6.14 -4.92
C PRO A 92 9.81 -6.21 -6.44
N LEU A 93 8.54 -6.32 -6.82
CA LEU A 93 8.10 -6.29 -8.21
C LEU A 93 7.83 -4.86 -8.67
N LEU A 94 8.36 -4.47 -9.83
CA LEU A 94 7.97 -3.22 -10.50
C LEU A 94 6.61 -3.41 -11.19
N VAL A 95 5.57 -2.78 -10.67
CA VAL A 95 4.21 -2.87 -11.23
C VAL A 95 3.97 -1.82 -12.31
N TRP A 96 4.56 -0.64 -12.15
CA TRP A 96 4.45 0.46 -13.10
C TRP A 96 5.70 1.32 -13.11
N ASP A 97 6.15 1.75 -14.28
CA ASP A 97 7.12 2.82 -14.45
C ASP A 97 6.63 3.78 -15.54
N ARG A 98 6.56 5.07 -15.22
CA ARG A 98 6.04 6.08 -16.16
C ARG A 98 6.80 6.16 -17.47
N LYS A 99 8.13 6.01 -17.45
CA LYS A 99 8.96 6.10 -18.65
C LYS A 99 8.80 4.85 -19.52
N VAL A 100 8.67 3.68 -18.90
CA VAL A 100 8.46 2.40 -19.59
C VAL A 100 7.05 2.33 -20.20
N GLU A 101 6.03 2.71 -19.45
CA GLU A 101 4.62 2.62 -19.85
C GLU A 101 4.14 3.85 -20.65
N GLY A 102 5.02 4.83 -20.88
CA GLY A 102 4.70 6.04 -21.65
C GLY A 102 3.75 7.02 -20.95
N GLY A 103 3.46 6.85 -19.66
CA GLY A 103 2.48 7.67 -18.96
C GLY A 103 2.29 7.33 -17.49
N PHE A 104 1.40 8.08 -16.83
CA PHE A 104 0.96 7.73 -15.48
C PHE A 104 0.05 6.50 -15.50
N PRO A 105 -0.02 5.73 -14.39
CA PRO A 105 -0.90 4.58 -14.33
C PRO A 105 -2.35 4.98 -14.54
N GLU A 106 -3.00 4.29 -15.48
CA GLU A 106 -4.46 4.17 -15.45
C GLU A 106 -4.84 3.32 -14.24
N LEU A 107 -5.62 3.90 -13.32
CA LEU A 107 -5.93 3.24 -12.04
C LEU A 107 -6.52 1.85 -12.20
N LYS A 108 -7.36 1.67 -13.21
CA LYS A 108 -7.97 0.38 -13.52
C LYS A 108 -6.89 -0.69 -13.76
N VAL A 109 -5.98 -0.42 -14.68
CA VAL A 109 -4.89 -1.33 -15.05
C VAL A 109 -3.96 -1.55 -13.85
N LEU A 110 -3.64 -0.49 -13.12
CA LEU A 110 -2.78 -0.59 -11.93
C LEU A 110 -3.42 -1.49 -10.85
N LYS A 111 -4.71 -1.30 -10.56
CA LYS A 111 -5.45 -2.12 -9.60
C LYS A 111 -5.50 -3.58 -10.05
N GLN A 112 -5.73 -3.84 -11.34
CA GLN A 112 -5.70 -5.20 -11.89
C GLN A 112 -4.34 -5.86 -11.71
N ARG A 113 -3.24 -5.19 -12.12
CA ARG A 113 -1.88 -5.72 -11.95
C ARG A 113 -1.57 -6.05 -10.49
N ILE A 114 -1.94 -5.16 -9.56
CA ILE A 114 -1.74 -5.42 -8.12
C ILE A 114 -2.59 -6.61 -7.64
N ARG A 115 -3.87 -6.65 -8.02
CA ARG A 115 -4.81 -7.74 -7.65
C ARG A 115 -4.28 -9.10 -8.07
N ASP A 116 -3.70 -9.20 -9.25
CA ASP A 116 -3.19 -10.48 -9.78
C ASP A 116 -2.06 -11.06 -8.90
N HIS A 117 -1.38 -10.22 -8.11
CA HIS A 117 -0.36 -10.64 -7.15
C HIS A 117 -0.87 -10.79 -5.72
N VAL A 118 -1.80 -9.94 -5.26
CA VAL A 118 -2.21 -9.90 -3.84
C VAL A 118 -3.51 -10.65 -3.55
N GLN A 119 -4.41 -10.75 -4.52
CA GLN A 119 -5.72 -11.41 -4.42
C GLN A 119 -6.13 -12.01 -5.78
N PRO A 120 -5.41 -13.03 -6.29
CA PRO A 120 -5.70 -13.62 -7.60
C PRO A 120 -7.14 -14.14 -7.67
N GLY A 121 -7.84 -13.84 -8.76
CA GLY A 121 -9.23 -14.27 -9.00
C GLY A 121 -10.31 -13.47 -8.28
N LYS A 122 -9.97 -12.53 -7.39
CA LYS A 122 -10.97 -11.64 -6.76
C LYS A 122 -11.46 -10.60 -7.76
N SER A 123 -12.78 -10.48 -7.94
CA SER A 123 -13.33 -9.44 -8.81
C SER A 123 -13.14 -8.03 -8.22
N LEU A 124 -12.77 -7.08 -9.08
CA LEU A 124 -12.69 -5.64 -8.82
C LEU A 124 -13.90 -4.87 -9.39
N GLY A 125 -14.99 -5.58 -9.73
CA GLY A 125 -16.20 -5.00 -10.30
C GLY A 125 -15.92 -4.27 -11.61
N HIS A 126 -16.19 -2.96 -11.66
CA HIS A 126 -16.04 -2.13 -12.86
C HIS A 126 -14.58 -2.03 -13.34
N SER A 127 -13.62 -2.37 -12.47
CA SER A 127 -12.22 -2.42 -12.88
C SER A 127 -11.89 -3.68 -13.69
N ASP A 128 -12.70 -4.73 -13.65
CA ASP A 128 -12.48 -5.97 -14.43
C ASP A 128 -13.18 -5.99 -15.78
N THR A 129 -14.23 -5.18 -15.96
CA THR A 129 -14.94 -5.13 -17.24
C THR A 129 -14.11 -4.33 -18.23
N SER A 130 -13.46 -4.99 -19.20
CA SER A 130 -12.94 -4.29 -20.38
C SER A 130 -14.09 -3.52 -21.02
N GLY A 131 -13.89 -2.23 -21.33
CA GLY A 131 -14.80 -1.48 -22.18
C GLY A 131 -14.68 -2.02 -23.61
N ALA A 132 -15.04 -3.28 -23.83
CA ALA A 132 -15.31 -3.80 -25.14
C ALA A 132 -16.64 -3.18 -25.56
N LYS A 133 -16.56 -2.07 -26.31
CA LYS A 133 -17.60 -1.83 -27.31
C LYS A 133 -17.52 -3.03 -28.26
N GLU A 134 -18.42 -3.99 -28.09
CA GLU A 134 -18.87 -4.83 -29.18
C GLU A 134 -19.23 -3.89 -30.33
N LYS A 135 -18.40 -3.88 -31.36
CA LYS A 135 -18.85 -3.47 -32.68
C LYS A 135 -19.66 -4.64 -33.20
N GLU A 136 -20.96 -4.58 -33.01
CA GLU A 136 -21.93 -5.45 -33.63
C GLU A 136 -22.79 -4.61 -34.58
N ALA A 137 -22.96 -5.13 -35.82
CA ALA A 137 -23.61 -4.59 -37.02
C ALA A 137 -22.80 -3.59 -37.87
#